data_AF-X1ECN3-F1
#
_entry.id   AF-X1ECN3-F1
#
_cell.length_a   1.000
_cell.length_b   1.000
_cell.length_c   1.000
_cell.angle_alpha   90.00
_cell.angle_beta   90.00
_cell.angle_gamma   90.00
#
_symmetry.space_group_name_H-M   'P 1'
#
loop_
_entity.id
_entity.type
_entity.pdbx_description
1 polymer ?
#
loop_
_entity_poly.entity_id
_entity_poly.type
_entity_poly.pdbx_seq_one_letter_code
_entity_poly.pdbx_strand_id
1 'polypeptide(L)' 'KPYLFKCLIETQGGTYIKELISGDGGRTTPSFSSILGFENICNELDILEIKHRIM' A
#
# COMPACT_ATOMS: atom_id res chain seq x y z
N LYS A 1 9.21 6.45 19.32
CA LYS A 1 9.06 7.15 18.02
C LYS A 1 8.81 6.09 16.96
N PRO A 2 7.71 6.13 16.19
CA PRO A 2 7.53 5.19 15.09
C PRO A 2 8.61 5.42 14.01
N TYR A 3 9.08 4.35 13.39
CA TYR A 3 9.88 4.45 12.18
C TYR A 3 8.94 4.81 11.03
N LEU A 4 9.20 5.92 10.35
CA LEU A 4 8.42 6.38 9.21
C LEU A 4 9.25 6.21 7.94
N PHE A 5 8.61 5.70 6.89
CA PHE A 5 9.14 5.75 5.54
C PHE A 5 8.05 6.25 4.58
N LYS A 6 8.48 6.87 3.49
CA LYS A 6 7.61 7.35 2.42
C LYS A 6 7.96 6.60 1.14
N CYS A 7 6.95 6.21 0.37
CA CYS A 7 7.14 5.59 -0.93
C CYS A 7 6.15 6.15 -1.95
N LEU A 8 6.47 5.97 -3.23
CA LEU A 8 5.56 6.19 -4.34
C LEU A 8 5.26 4.83 -4.95
N ILE A 9 3.99 4.56 -5.20
CA ILE A 9 3.52 3.29 -5.75
C ILE A 9 2.57 3.57 -6.90
N GLU A 10 2.78 2.86 -8.00
CA GLU A 10 1.82 2.79 -9.11
C GLU A 10 1.10 1.44 -9.02
N THR A 11 -0.22 1.47 -9.09
CA THR A 11 -1.05 0.26 -8.93
C THR A 11 -2.07 0.17 -10.05
N GLN A 12 -2.64 -1.02 -10.24
CA GLN A 12 -3.82 -1.16 -11.07
C GLN A 12 -5.05 -0.55 -10.38
N GLY A 13 -6.10 -0.27 -11.16
CA GLY A 13 -7.38 0.18 -10.63
C GLY A 13 -7.98 -0.87 -9.68
N GLY A 14 -8.52 -0.41 -8.55
CA GLY A 14 -9.13 -1.27 -7.54
C GLY A 14 -8.16 -1.85 -6.50
N THR A 15 -6.87 -1.50 -6.53
CA THR A 15 -5.94 -1.87 -5.46
C THR A 15 -6.23 -1.10 -4.16
N TYR A 16 -6.43 -1.82 -3.06
CA TYR A 16 -6.67 -1.24 -1.74
C TYR A 16 -5.33 -0.95 -1.06
N ILE A 17 -4.87 0.31 -1.15
CA ILE A 17 -3.53 0.70 -0.67
C ILE A 17 -3.31 0.42 0.82
N LYS A 18 -4.33 0.62 1.66
CA LYS A 18 -4.22 0.36 3.10
C LYS A 18 -4.03 -1.12 3.41
N GLU A 19 -4.64 -2.00 2.63
CA GLU A 19 -4.53 -3.45 2.78
C GLU A 19 -3.21 -3.98 2.21
N LEU A 20 -2.73 -3.39 1.10
CA LEU A 20 -1.38 -3.63 0.59
C LEU A 20 -0.31 -3.32 1.64
N ILE A 21 -0.52 -2.27 2.45
CA ILE A 21 0.39 -1.90 3.54
C ILE A 21 0.22 -2.85 4.72
N SER A 22 -1.00 -2.98 5.26
CA SER A 22 -1.24 -3.70 6.52
C SER A 22 -1.20 -5.22 6.40
N GLY A 23 -1.49 -5.75 5.22
CA GLY A 23 -1.73 -7.17 4.99
C GLY A 23 -3.14 -7.63 5.37
N ASP A 24 -3.97 -6.74 5.92
CA ASP A 24 -5.37 -7.00 6.26
C ASP A 24 -5.57 -8.31 7.04
N GLY A 25 -4.82 -8.46 8.14
CA GLY A 25 -4.83 -9.68 8.95
C GLY A 25 -4.33 -10.93 8.24
N GLY A 26 -3.56 -10.78 7.16
CA GLY A 26 -3.03 -11.86 6.33
C GLY A 26 -3.88 -12.19 5.10
N ARG A 27 -4.99 -11.49 4.86
CA ARG A 27 -5.84 -11.69 3.65
C ARG A 27 -5.19 -11.14 2.37
N THR A 28 -4.30 -10.15 2.50
CA THR A 28 -3.59 -9.55 1.36
C THR A 28 -2.12 -9.99 1.38
N THR A 29 -1.73 -10.75 0.36
CA THR A 29 -0.35 -11.26 0.19
C THR A 29 0.10 -11.21 -1.28
N PRO A 30 1.32 -10.71 -1.57
CA PRO A 30 2.23 -10.07 -0.63
C PRO A 30 1.70 -8.69 -0.16
N SER A 31 2.05 -8.32 1.08
CA SER A 31 1.85 -6.99 1.67
C SER A 31 3.16 -6.45 2.23
N PHE A 32 3.21 -5.16 2.57
CA PHE A 32 4.40 -4.58 3.19
C PHE A 32 4.68 -5.25 4.54
N SER A 33 3.65 -5.46 5.36
CA SER A 33 3.78 -6.22 6.60
C SER A 33 4.34 -7.63 6.38
N SER A 34 3.86 -8.37 5.37
CA SER A 34 4.34 -9.74 5.12
C SER A 34 5.78 -9.78 4.62
N ILE A 35 6.21 -8.77 3.85
CA ILE A 35 7.57 -8.69 3.31
C ILE A 35 8.56 -8.23 4.38
N LEU A 36 8.19 -7.22 5.18
CA LEU A 36 9.08 -6.62 6.18
C LEU A 36 9.11 -7.41 7.50
N GLY A 37 8.14 -8.29 7.74
CA GLY A 37 8.08 -9.18 8.90
C GLY A 37 7.58 -8.52 10.19
N PHE A 38 6.96 -7.35 10.10
CA PHE A 38 6.31 -6.65 11.22
C PHE A 38 5.09 -5.87 10.74
N GLU A 39 4.18 -5.53 11.65
CA GLU A 39 2.95 -4.82 11.32
C GLU A 39 3.26 -3.40 10.83
N ASN A 40 2.73 -3.07 9.65
CA ASN A 40 2.79 -1.74 9.06
C ASN A 40 1.38 -1.13 8.98
N ILE A 41 1.28 0.19 9.20
CA ILE A 41 0.03 0.94 9.09
C ILE A 41 0.23 2.15 8.19
N CYS A 42 -0.78 2.44 7.37
CA CYS A 42 -0.79 3.64 6.54
C CYS A 42 -1.06 4.87 7.41
N ASN A 43 -0.03 5.71 7.60
CA ASN A 43 -0.16 6.97 8.31
C ASN A 43 -0.82 8.06 7.45
N GLU A 44 -0.45 8.14 6.17
CA GLU A 44 -0.91 9.15 5.22
C GLU A 44 -0.98 8.53 3.82
N LEU A 45 -1.95 8.95 3.01
CA LEU A 45 -2.17 8.46 1.65
C LEU A 45 -2.68 9.59 0.75
N ASP A 46 -1.89 9.91 -0.27
CA ASP A 46 -2.24 10.87 -1.31
C ASP A 46 -2.31 10.18 -2.67
N ILE A 47 -3.32 10.53 -3.47
CA ILE A 47 -3.39 10.14 -4.88
C ILE A 47 -2.73 11.24 -5.71
N LEU A 48 -1.62 10.90 -6.36
CA LEU A 48 -0.85 11.84 -7.17
C LEU A 48 -1.31 11.89 -8.63
N GLU A 49 -1.76 10.76 -9.18
CA GLU A 49 -2.15 10.65 -10.59
C GLU A 49 -3.20 9.54 -10.77
N ILE A 50 -4.14 9.74 -11.71
CA ILE A 50 -5.08 8.72 -12.19
C ILE A 50 -4.84 8.54 -13.69
N LYS A 51 -4.30 7.38 -14.09
CA LYS A 51 -4.04 7.06 -15.49
C LYS A 51 -5.25 6.40 -16.14
N HIS A 52 -5.66 6.92 -17.28
CA HIS A 52 -6.64 6.29 -18.16
C HIS A 52 -5.94 5.78 -19.41
N ARG A 53 -6.10 4.50 -19.73
CA ARG A 53 -5.71 3.99 -21.05
C ARG A 53 -6.89 4.19 -21.99
N ILE A 54 -6.77 5.13 -22.92
CA ILE A 54 -7.67 5.21 -24.07
C ILE A 54 -7.26 4.09 -25.03
N MET A 55 -8.21 3.25 -25.40
CA MET A 55 -8.04 2.17 -26.38
C MET A 55 -7.92 2.71 -27.80
#